data_AF-A0A8T1V3Y7-F1
#
_entry.id   AF-A0A8T1V3Y7-F1
#
_cell.length_a   1.000
_cell.length_b   1.000
_cell.length_c   1.000
_cell.angle_alpha   90.00
_cell.angle_beta   90.00
_cell.angle_gamma   90.00
#
_symmetry.space_group_name_H-M   'P 1'
#
loop_
_entity.id
_entity.type
_entity.pdbx_description
1 polymer ?
#
loop_
_entity_poly.entity_id
_entity_poly.type
_entity_poly.pdbx_seq_one_letter_code
_entity_poly.pdbx_strand_id
1 'polypeptide(L)'
;LVCRWCAMKIDHFVIVRTAMSANPQHVVDTEDAAELNLGDDFRNETCLSNAEVAVILEKQKSDYETQEKQLTNVFQKTYSYVQRFSGTKDPVANQASVTELREALMSLAFQREADGDTVEYRLEEFEIACLSNLNPEEVEEAVALIPSLHKRFAEDEIEEILGIVSRTAARMFG
;
A
#
# COMPACT_ATOMS: atom_id res chain seq x y z
N LEU A 1 5.96 -19.55 -5.87
CA LEU A 1 5.27 -18.37 -5.31
C LEU A 1 4.06 -18.08 -6.20
N VAL A 2 2.90 -18.66 -5.90
CA VAL A 2 1.65 -18.34 -6.61
C VAL A 2 0.94 -17.31 -5.73
N CYS A 3 1.31 -16.04 -5.89
CA CYS A 3 0.63 -14.94 -5.21
C CYS A 3 -0.76 -14.78 -5.84
N ARG A 4 -1.81 -14.98 -5.04
CA ARG A 4 -3.18 -14.63 -5.44
C ARG A 4 -3.33 -13.13 -5.21
N TRP A 5 -3.48 -12.39 -6.29
CA TRP A 5 -3.73 -10.96 -6.30
C TRP A 5 -5.24 -10.74 -6.17
N CYS A 6 -5.71 -10.26 -5.01
CA CYS A 6 -7.08 -9.79 -4.86
C CYS A 6 -7.11 -8.29 -5.18
N ALA A 7 -7.58 -7.94 -6.38
CA ALA A 7 -8.07 -6.61 -6.66
C ALA A 7 -9.45 -6.48 -5.99
N MET A 8 -9.51 -6.02 -4.75
CA MET A 8 -10.76 -5.62 -4.14
C MET A 8 -11.26 -4.31 -4.78
N LYS A 9 -12.59 -4.15 -4.79
CA LYS A 9 -13.40 -3.11 -5.46
C LYS A 9 -13.20 -1.68 -4.93
N ILE A 10 -11.97 -1.27 -4.67
CA ILE A 10 -11.58 0.10 -4.40
C ILE A 10 -10.40 0.32 -5.33
N ASP A 11 -10.58 1.11 -6.38
CA ASP A 11 -9.81 1.16 -7.63
C ASP A 11 -8.29 1.47 -7.52
N HIS A 12 -7.66 1.36 -6.35
CA HIS A 12 -6.31 1.90 -6.10
C HIS A 12 -5.35 1.02 -5.28
N PHE A 13 -5.65 -0.25 -4.99
CA PHE A 13 -4.79 -1.04 -4.09
C PHE A 13 -4.67 -2.53 -4.44
N VAL A 14 -3.57 -3.14 -4.00
CA VAL A 14 -3.18 -4.50 -4.36
C VAL A 14 -2.65 -5.26 -3.13
N ILE A 15 -3.40 -6.26 -2.65
CA ILE A 15 -2.97 -7.13 -1.54
C ILE A 15 -2.29 -8.38 -2.10
N VAL A 16 -1.10 -8.73 -1.58
CA VAL A 16 -0.35 -9.92 -1.97
C VAL A 16 -0.49 -11.02 -0.92
N ARG A 17 -1.15 -12.13 -1.29
CA ARG A 17 -1.33 -13.31 -0.43
C ARG A 17 -0.19 -14.32 -0.59
N THR A 18 0.35 -14.85 0.51
CA THR A 18 1.15 -16.09 0.50
C THR A 18 0.25 -17.30 0.83
N ALA A 19 0.28 -18.34 0.00
CA ALA A 19 -0.78 -19.35 -0.09
C ALA A 19 -1.13 -20.11 1.21
N MET A 20 -2.43 -20.17 1.57
CA MET A 20 -3.08 -21.28 2.28
C MET A 20 -4.51 -21.55 1.76
N SER A 21 -4.96 -22.80 1.89
CA SER A 21 -6.19 -23.40 1.33
C SER A 21 -7.48 -22.60 1.51
N ALA A 22 -8.26 -22.45 0.44
CA ALA A 22 -9.56 -21.80 0.46
C ALA A 22 -10.67 -22.73 0.97
N ASN A 23 -11.40 -22.30 2.01
CA ASN A 23 -12.72 -22.81 2.37
C ASN A 23 -13.76 -21.71 2.06
N PRO A 24 -14.76 -21.92 1.18
CA PRO A 24 -15.70 -20.88 0.80
C PRO A 24 -16.86 -20.82 1.80
N GLN A 25 -16.67 -20.12 2.91
CA GLN A 25 -17.77 -19.56 3.69
C GLN A 25 -17.62 -18.05 3.67
N HIS A 26 -18.23 -17.44 2.65
CA HIS A 26 -18.39 -15.99 2.54
C HIS A 26 -19.41 -15.55 3.60
N VAL A 27 -18.92 -15.15 4.77
CA VAL A 27 -19.67 -14.33 5.73
C VAL A 27 -19.56 -12.89 5.23
N VAL A 28 -20.67 -12.38 4.73
CA VAL A 28 -20.83 -11.01 4.22
C VAL A 28 -21.29 -10.11 5.37
N ASP A 29 -20.86 -8.85 5.33
CA ASP A 29 -21.43 -7.67 6.01
C ASP A 29 -20.68 -7.04 7.20
N THR A 30 -19.40 -7.35 7.45
CA THR A 30 -18.60 -6.55 8.41
C THR A 30 -17.34 -5.91 7.85
N GLU A 31 -16.86 -6.29 6.67
CA GLU A 31 -15.63 -5.73 6.08
C GLU A 31 -15.81 -4.25 5.67
N ASP A 32 -14.99 -3.37 6.23
CA ASP A 32 -14.97 -1.94 5.93
C ASP A 32 -13.51 -1.42 5.95
N ALA A 33 -12.99 -1.07 4.79
CA ALA A 33 -11.64 -0.54 4.65
C ALA A 33 -11.46 0.83 5.32
N ALA A 34 -12.53 1.64 5.43
CA ALA A 34 -12.49 2.91 6.15
C ALA A 34 -12.30 2.71 7.67
N GLU A 35 -12.68 1.54 8.18
CA GLU A 35 -12.49 1.12 9.57
C GLU A 35 -11.28 0.21 9.78
N LEU A 36 -10.44 0.02 8.75
CA LEU A 36 -9.33 -0.96 8.73
C LEU A 36 -9.79 -2.40 8.97
N ASN A 37 -11.08 -2.70 8.78
CA ASN A 37 -11.60 -4.04 8.85
C ASN A 37 -11.56 -4.70 7.47
N LEU A 38 -10.39 -5.20 7.08
CA LEU A 38 -10.19 -5.86 5.78
C LEU A 38 -10.76 -7.29 5.72
N GLY A 39 -11.15 -7.86 6.87
CA GLY A 39 -11.56 -9.26 6.98
C GLY A 39 -10.43 -10.20 7.40
N ASP A 40 -10.79 -11.37 7.95
CA ASP A 40 -9.85 -12.31 8.54
C ASP A 40 -8.82 -12.86 7.54
N ASP A 41 -9.18 -12.91 6.27
CA ASP A 41 -8.30 -13.34 5.17
C ASP A 41 -7.10 -12.41 4.96
N PHE A 42 -7.13 -11.18 5.48
CA PHE A 42 -6.12 -10.14 5.22
C PHE A 42 -5.44 -9.60 6.47
N ARG A 43 -5.82 -10.08 7.66
CA ARG A 43 -5.32 -9.57 8.95
C ARG A 43 -3.80 -9.70 9.14
N ASN A 44 -3.16 -10.67 8.48
CA ASN A 44 -1.72 -10.91 8.55
C ASN A 44 -1.03 -10.85 7.18
N GLU A 45 -1.69 -10.25 6.18
CA GLU A 45 -1.15 -10.17 4.83
C GLU A 45 -0.46 -8.83 4.58
N THR A 46 0.55 -8.82 3.71
CA THR A 46 1.30 -7.61 3.40
C THR A 46 0.56 -6.75 2.38
N CYS A 47 0.51 -5.46 2.67
CA CYS A 47 -0.09 -4.46 1.80
C CYS A 47 0.96 -3.77 0.92
N LEU A 48 0.74 -3.74 -0.41
CA LEU A 48 1.69 -3.16 -1.37
C LEU A 48 1.11 -1.98 -2.17
N SER A 49 1.87 -0.90 -2.24
CA SER A 49 1.63 0.24 -3.14
C SER A 49 1.80 -0.16 -4.62
N ASN A 50 1.22 0.64 -5.52
CA ASN A 50 1.35 0.48 -6.96
C ASN A 50 2.82 0.52 -7.39
N ALA A 51 3.63 1.36 -6.75
CA ALA A 51 5.06 1.46 -7.03
C ALA A 51 5.82 0.19 -6.64
N GLU A 52 5.52 -0.41 -5.48
CA GLU A 52 6.09 -1.71 -5.07
C GLU A 52 5.68 -2.83 -6.01
N VAL A 53 4.40 -2.87 -6.40
CA VAL A 53 3.91 -3.86 -7.37
C VAL A 53 4.58 -3.67 -8.72
N ALA A 54 4.78 -2.43 -9.18
CA ALA A 54 5.49 -2.16 -10.43
C ALA A 54 6.93 -2.70 -10.40
N VAL A 55 7.67 -2.50 -9.30
CA VAL A 55 9.02 -3.08 -9.10
C VAL A 55 8.98 -4.61 -9.19
N ILE A 56 8.04 -5.24 -8.49
CA ILE A 56 7.93 -6.71 -8.44
C ILE A 56 7.61 -7.27 -9.83
N LEU A 57 6.64 -6.68 -10.52
CA LEU A 57 6.21 -7.14 -11.83
C LEU A 57 7.30 -6.90 -12.90
N GLU A 58 8.07 -5.81 -12.82
CA GLU A 58 9.19 -5.58 -13.73
C GLU A 58 10.26 -6.69 -13.61
N LYS A 59 10.63 -7.04 -12.38
CA LYS A 59 11.57 -8.14 -12.12
C LYS A 59 11.03 -9.48 -12.61
N GLN A 60 9.76 -9.78 -12.31
CA GLN A 60 9.11 -11.01 -12.77
C GLN A 60 9.02 -11.11 -14.30
N LYS A 61 8.77 -9.99 -14.98
CA LYS A 61 8.75 -9.93 -16.44
C LYS A 61 10.11 -10.27 -17.03
N SER A 62 11.19 -9.67 -16.51
CA SER A 62 12.56 -9.99 -16.92
C SER A 62 12.91 -11.47 -16.72
N ASP A 63 12.48 -12.06 -15.60
CA ASP A 63 12.68 -13.49 -15.34
C ASP A 63 11.90 -14.39 -16.32
N TYR A 64 10.67 -14.01 -16.67
CA TYR A 64 9.84 -14.76 -17.60
C TYR A 64 10.40 -14.70 -19.03
N GLU A 65 10.88 -13.54 -19.45
CA GLU A 65 11.55 -13.36 -20.75
C GLU A 65 12.81 -14.22 -20.83
N THR A 66 13.63 -14.24 -19.77
CA THR A 66 14.83 -15.10 -19.69
C THR A 66 14.49 -16.60 -19.73
N GLN A 67 13.32 -16.98 -19.21
CA GLN A 67 12.84 -18.37 -19.16
C GLN A 67 11.90 -18.74 -20.32
N GLU A 68 11.74 -17.86 -21.32
CA GLU A 68 10.80 -18.02 -22.45
C GLU A 68 9.35 -18.37 -22.02
N LYS A 69 8.94 -17.89 -20.85
CA LYS A 69 7.59 -18.12 -20.30
C LYS A 69 6.62 -17.09 -20.83
N GLN A 70 5.42 -17.55 -21.18
CA GLN A 70 4.32 -16.68 -21.60
C GLN A 70 3.73 -15.94 -20.40
N LEU A 71 3.54 -14.62 -20.55
CA LEU A 71 2.86 -13.80 -19.56
C LEU A 71 1.35 -14.05 -19.62
N THR A 72 0.71 -14.17 -18.45
CA THR A 72 -0.75 -14.32 -18.41
C THR A 72 -1.46 -13.01 -18.74
N ASN A 73 -2.71 -13.09 -19.20
CA ASN A 73 -3.53 -11.91 -19.47
C ASN A 73 -3.72 -11.03 -18.21
N VAL A 74 -3.87 -11.66 -17.03
CA VAL A 74 -3.96 -10.94 -15.75
C VAL A 74 -2.66 -10.20 -15.48
N PHE A 75 -1.51 -10.85 -15.64
CA PHE A 75 -0.21 -10.21 -15.46
C PHE A 75 -0.06 -8.99 -16.38
N GLN A 76 -0.34 -9.13 -17.67
CA GLN A 76 -0.20 -8.04 -18.64
C GLN A 76 -1.09 -6.84 -18.29
N LYS A 77 -2.34 -7.10 -17.85
CA LYS A 77 -3.27 -6.05 -17.42
C LYS A 77 -2.80 -5.36 -16.15
N THR A 78 -2.41 -6.11 -15.12
CA THR A 78 -1.92 -5.54 -13.86
C THR A 78 -0.63 -4.75 -14.09
N TYR A 79 0.30 -5.29 -14.87
CA TYR A 79 1.53 -4.60 -15.24
C TYR A 79 1.25 -3.29 -15.97
N SER A 80 0.35 -3.31 -16.97
CA SER A 80 -0.06 -2.10 -17.69
C SER A 80 -0.73 -1.06 -16.78
N TYR A 81 -1.48 -1.50 -15.78
CA TYR A 81 -2.09 -0.63 -14.78
C TYR A 81 -1.03 0.03 -13.91
N VAL A 82 -0.17 -0.76 -13.25
CA VAL A 82 0.82 -0.21 -12.31
C VAL A 82 1.87 0.65 -13.02
N GLN A 83 2.22 0.37 -14.28
CA GLN A 83 3.08 1.25 -15.08
C GLN A 83 2.47 2.63 -15.34
N ARG A 84 1.14 2.76 -15.34
CA ARG A 84 0.45 4.05 -15.53
C ARG A 84 0.26 4.81 -14.22
N PHE A 85 0.03 4.10 -13.13
CA PHE A 85 -0.40 4.68 -11.85
C PHE A 85 0.64 4.54 -10.72
N SER A 86 1.86 4.05 -11.00
CA SER A 86 2.98 4.10 -10.05
C SER A 86 3.62 5.48 -9.97
N GLY A 87 3.34 6.37 -10.93
CA GLY A 87 3.99 7.67 -11.12
C GLY A 87 5.46 7.59 -11.58
N THR A 88 6.10 6.42 -11.53
CA THR A 88 7.51 6.24 -11.87
C THR A 88 7.69 5.75 -13.31
N LYS A 89 8.60 6.40 -14.07
CA LYS A 89 8.93 5.98 -15.45
C LYS A 89 9.79 4.71 -15.49
N ASP A 90 10.60 4.50 -14.46
CA ASP A 90 11.42 3.32 -14.28
C ASP A 90 11.24 2.82 -12.83
N PRO A 91 10.41 1.78 -12.61
CA PRO A 91 10.16 1.26 -11.28
C PRO A 91 11.43 0.73 -10.61
N VAL A 92 12.32 0.08 -11.36
CA VAL A 92 13.53 -0.56 -10.80
C VAL A 92 14.55 0.49 -10.39
N ALA A 93 14.75 1.53 -11.20
CA ALA A 93 15.63 2.64 -10.83
C ALA A 93 15.13 3.38 -9.57
N ASN A 94 13.82 3.49 -9.40
CA ASN A 94 13.20 4.14 -8.24
C ASN A 94 12.96 3.20 -7.05
N GLN A 95 13.37 1.93 -7.13
CA GLN A 95 13.11 0.94 -6.07
C GLN A 95 13.65 1.42 -4.71
N ALA A 96 14.83 2.02 -4.68
CA ALA A 96 15.42 2.52 -3.45
C ALA A 96 14.53 3.57 -2.78
N SER A 97 13.98 4.51 -3.55
CA SER A 97 13.08 5.55 -3.05
C SER A 97 11.72 4.99 -2.61
N VAL A 98 11.20 3.99 -3.34
CA VAL A 98 9.97 3.27 -2.94
C VAL A 98 10.16 2.58 -1.60
N THR A 99 11.30 1.90 -1.42
CA THR A 99 11.65 1.25 -0.15
C THR A 99 11.85 2.27 0.97
N GLU A 100 12.55 3.37 0.70
CA GLU A 100 12.80 4.46 1.66
C GLU A 100 11.48 5.07 2.17
N LEU A 101 10.51 5.35 1.28
CA LEU A 101 9.19 5.85 1.67
C LEU A 101 8.48 4.89 2.61
N ARG A 102 8.45 3.59 2.25
CA ARG A 102 7.81 2.57 3.06
C ARG A 102 8.44 2.48 4.46
N GLU A 103 9.77 2.39 4.52
CA GLU A 103 10.49 2.28 5.79
C GLU A 103 10.31 3.51 6.67
N ALA A 104 10.31 4.71 6.09
CA ALA A 104 10.05 5.96 6.80
C ALA A 104 8.64 5.96 7.42
N LEU A 105 7.61 5.58 6.66
CA LEU A 105 6.23 5.53 7.17
C LEU A 105 6.00 4.39 8.18
N MET A 106 6.64 3.23 8.00
CA MET A 106 6.55 2.10 8.94
C MET A 106 7.25 2.39 10.28
N SER A 107 8.34 3.14 10.24
CA SER A 107 9.11 3.48 11.45
C SER A 107 8.49 4.61 12.26
N LEU A 108 7.68 5.47 11.62
CA LEU A 108 6.99 6.58 12.26
C LEU A 108 6.05 6.07 13.37
N ALA A 109 6.17 6.70 14.54
CA ALA A 109 5.40 6.34 15.72
C ALA A 109 5.09 7.57 16.55
N PHE A 110 3.83 7.73 16.93
CA PHE A 110 3.36 8.80 17.79
C PHE A 110 3.05 8.25 19.17
N GLN A 111 3.57 8.88 20.21
CA GLN A 111 3.36 8.47 21.59
C GLN A 111 2.33 9.38 22.24
N ARG A 112 1.26 8.79 22.78
CA ARG A 112 0.22 9.52 23.50
C ARG A 112 -0.08 8.84 24.81
N GLU A 113 -0.37 9.63 25.84
CA GLU A 113 -0.82 9.09 27.12
C GLU A 113 -2.31 8.76 27.05
N ALA A 114 -2.67 7.52 27.36
CA ALA A 114 -4.04 7.05 27.48
C ALA A 114 -4.15 6.16 28.71
N ASP A 115 -5.11 6.46 29.60
CA ASP A 115 -5.39 5.69 30.82
C ASP A 115 -4.18 5.46 31.76
N GLY A 116 -3.21 6.38 31.74
CA GLY A 116 -2.00 6.32 32.57
C GLY A 116 -0.85 5.52 31.95
N ASP A 117 -1.04 4.99 30.75
CA ASP A 117 -0.02 4.31 29.96
C ASP A 117 0.36 5.13 28.72
N THR A 118 1.63 5.05 28.31
CA THR A 118 2.08 5.58 27.02
C THR A 118 1.74 4.58 25.92
N VAL A 119 0.80 4.94 25.05
CA VAL A 119 0.38 4.15 23.90
C VAL A 119 1.07 4.66 22.66
N GLU A 120 1.63 3.74 21.87
CA GLU A 120 2.27 4.02 20.60
C GLU A 120 1.28 3.80 19.44
N TYR A 121 1.15 4.81 18.58
CA TYR A 121 0.33 4.79 17.38
C TYR A 121 1.22 4.77 16.14
N ARG A 122 1.02 3.77 15.28
CA ARG A 122 1.73 3.57 14.02
C ARG A 122 0.74 3.44 12.88
N LEU A 123 1.17 3.81 11.67
CA LEU A 123 0.39 3.56 10.47
C LEU A 123 0.27 2.06 10.21
N GLU A 124 -0.93 1.63 9.80
CA GLU A 124 -1.12 0.26 9.29
C GLU A 124 -0.58 0.16 7.87
N GLU A 125 -0.14 -1.02 7.44
CA GLU A 125 0.43 -1.18 6.09
C GLU A 125 -0.54 -0.80 4.97
N PHE A 126 -1.85 -0.95 5.21
CA PHE A 126 -2.90 -0.49 4.31
C PHE A 126 -2.85 1.04 4.12
N GLU A 127 -2.76 1.80 5.21
CA GLU A 127 -2.68 3.26 5.18
C GLU A 127 -1.40 3.72 4.49
N ILE A 128 -0.28 3.06 4.77
CA ILE A 128 1.02 3.34 4.12
C ILE A 128 0.90 3.17 2.60
N ALA A 129 0.26 2.10 2.15
CA ALA A 129 0.07 1.88 0.72
C ALA A 129 -0.89 2.90 0.09
N CYS A 130 -1.97 3.28 0.79
CA CYS A 130 -2.88 4.33 0.34
C CYS A 130 -2.17 5.69 0.24
N LEU A 131 -1.41 6.09 1.26
CA LEU A 131 -0.62 7.33 1.26
C LEU A 131 0.38 7.36 0.10
N SER A 132 1.05 6.24 -0.14
CA SER A 132 2.02 6.10 -1.24
C SER A 132 1.37 6.16 -2.63
N ASN A 133 0.13 5.68 -2.77
CA ASN A 133 -0.58 5.63 -4.05
C ASN A 133 -1.30 6.93 -4.39
N LEU A 134 -1.82 7.63 -3.36
CA LEU A 134 -2.68 8.79 -3.53
C LEU A 134 -1.90 10.10 -3.44
N ASN A 135 -0.79 10.11 -2.71
CA ASN A 135 0.08 11.28 -2.53
C ASN A 135 -0.71 12.57 -2.19
N PRO A 136 -1.54 12.56 -1.12
CA PRO A 136 -2.30 13.74 -0.73
C PRO A 136 -1.39 14.89 -0.29
N GLU A 137 -1.78 16.12 -0.60
CA GLU A 137 -0.99 17.32 -0.31
C GLU A 137 -1.45 18.04 0.96
N GLU A 138 -2.72 17.87 1.33
CA GLU A 138 -3.36 18.54 2.47
C GLU A 138 -4.02 17.53 3.42
N VAL A 139 -4.15 17.91 4.70
CA VAL A 139 -4.77 17.06 5.74
C VAL A 139 -6.22 16.74 5.38
N GLU A 140 -6.99 17.72 4.92
CA GLU A 140 -8.38 17.50 4.53
C GLU A 140 -8.52 16.50 3.38
N GLU A 141 -7.60 16.56 2.41
CA GLU A 141 -7.54 15.59 1.31
C GLU A 141 -7.19 14.18 1.83
N ALA A 142 -6.16 14.07 2.67
CA ALA A 142 -5.71 12.80 3.23
C ALA A 142 -6.82 12.11 4.03
N VAL A 143 -7.56 12.86 4.85
CA VAL A 143 -8.68 12.35 5.65
C VAL A 143 -9.89 12.00 4.79
N ALA A 144 -10.17 12.78 3.74
CA ALA A 144 -11.27 12.48 2.81
C ALA A 144 -11.02 11.19 2.02
N LEU A 145 -9.76 10.95 1.64
CA LEU A 145 -9.35 9.78 0.87
C LEU A 145 -9.07 8.54 1.73
N ILE A 146 -8.56 8.73 2.95
CA ILE A 146 -8.17 7.67 3.89
C ILE A 146 -8.85 7.95 5.25
N PRO A 147 -10.14 7.59 5.39
CA PRO A 147 -10.90 7.93 6.60
C PRO A 147 -10.39 7.28 7.88
N SER A 148 -9.55 6.24 7.81
CA SER A 148 -8.97 5.66 9.03
C SER A 148 -8.00 6.62 9.74
N LEU A 149 -7.41 7.58 9.01
CA LEU A 149 -6.41 8.50 9.55
C LEU A 149 -6.99 9.42 10.62
N HIS A 150 -8.14 10.08 10.37
CA HIS A 150 -8.71 11.04 11.33
C HIS A 150 -9.17 10.41 12.65
N LYS A 151 -9.39 9.08 12.66
CA LYS A 151 -9.79 8.34 13.85
C LYS A 151 -8.61 8.01 14.75
N ARG A 152 -7.41 7.97 14.18
CA ARG A 152 -6.21 7.43 14.81
C ARG A 152 -5.12 8.45 15.01
N PHE A 153 -5.10 9.52 14.21
CA PHE A 153 -4.06 10.54 14.24
C PHE A 153 -4.67 11.93 14.38
N ALA A 154 -3.99 12.79 15.13
CA ALA A 154 -4.30 14.21 15.23
C ALA A 154 -3.83 14.95 13.95
N GLU A 155 -4.35 16.15 13.71
CA GLU A 155 -4.05 16.91 12.47
C GLU A 155 -2.56 17.18 12.32
N ASP A 156 -1.86 17.54 13.39
CA ASP A 156 -0.40 17.77 13.40
C ASP A 156 0.41 16.50 13.11
N GLU A 157 -0.04 15.34 13.61
CA GLU A 157 0.54 14.03 13.28
C GLU A 157 0.33 13.68 11.79
N ILE A 158 -0.85 14.00 11.24
CA ILE A 158 -1.13 13.81 9.81
C ILE A 158 -0.27 14.75 8.97
N GLU A 159 -0.09 16.02 9.35
CA GLU A 159 0.84 16.93 8.68
C GLU A 159 2.27 16.37 8.66
N GLU A 160 2.74 15.76 9.75
CA GLU A 160 4.05 15.10 9.79
C GLU A 160 4.14 13.91 8.82
N ILE A 161 3.11 13.07 8.77
CA ILE A 161 2.99 11.96 7.82
C ILE A 161 3.08 12.49 6.37
N LEU A 162 2.29 13.51 6.03
CA LEU A 162 2.28 14.12 4.70
C LEU A 162 3.63 14.75 4.34
N GLY A 163 4.32 15.32 5.34
CA GLY A 163 5.68 15.82 5.18
C GLY A 163 6.66 14.73 4.72
N ILE A 164 6.55 13.50 5.21
CA ILE A 164 7.39 12.36 4.78
C ILE A 164 7.06 11.97 3.34
N VAL A 165 5.76 11.86 3.02
CA VAL A 165 5.26 11.49 1.69
C VAL A 165 5.76 12.50 0.66
N SER A 166 5.55 13.80 0.89
CA SER A 166 5.95 14.89 -0.01
C SER A 166 7.46 14.91 -0.27
N ARG A 167 8.29 14.79 0.79
CA ARG A 167 9.76 14.78 0.64
C ARG A 167 10.25 13.62 -0.22
N THR A 168 9.60 12.47 -0.15
CA THR A 168 10.03 11.27 -0.88
C THR A 168 9.46 11.25 -2.30
N ALA A 169 8.21 11.66 -2.48
CA ALA A 169 7.56 11.81 -3.78
C ALA A 169 8.31 12.79 -4.70
N ALA A 170 8.80 13.91 -4.15
CA ALA A 170 9.62 14.87 -4.89
C ALA A 170 10.91 14.25 -5.48
N ARG A 171 11.46 13.20 -4.85
CA ARG A 171 12.66 12.50 -5.32
C ARG A 171 12.34 11.42 -6.35
N MET A 172 11.11 10.90 -6.34
CA MET A 172 10.64 9.86 -7.27
C MET A 172 10.13 10.44 -8.60
N PHE A 173 9.60 11.67 -8.59
CA PHE A 173 8.95 12.30 -9.75
C PHE A 173 9.65 13.57 -10.26
N GLY A 174 10.64 14.09 -9.52
CA GLY A 174 11.41 15.28 -9.85
C GLY A 174 12.51 15.09 -10.89
#